data_AF-A0A542ZXX3-F1
#
_entry.id   AF-A0A542ZXX3-F1
#
_cell.length_a   1.000
_cell.length_b   1.000
_cell.length_c   1.000
_cell.angle_alpha   90.00
_cell.angle_beta   90.00
_cell.angle_gamma   90.00
#
_symmetry.space_group_name_H-M   'P 1'
#
loop_
_entity.id
_entity.type
_entity.pdbx_description
1 polymer ?
#
loop_
_entity_poly.entity_id
_entity_poly.type
_entity_poly.pdbx_seq_one_letter_code
_entity_poly.pdbx_strand_id
1 'polypeptide(L)'
;MPIVALPRPAAHTSSRTAKFRGAFANHFKVKWLVMAGAKDSPGVARTLDNLYQYPFFTPPANVAYALFVDVDRPGAEVEIFERLPAEIHPSWVIATPNGAQAGWFIDPVDLRDSAHDHPIRYARNVGKALRTVVGGDPLVDPVSPSRVRNPAYEHAGTFARSITPIYTLGNLYSALKAAGLWTYEPMQFSNGKPVVEPTTGSLPVGGRNKGVFDAARFVAYDGGDYVAAAWAANDRCVIPLKANEVHTIINSIARFMATKGYLRINGPTTNMPEGMRRVLSEMGRRGGLANTPAQRAARAKGPAAAAAARKQCAKQHAKHAQHLRRKGLSRTQIAAKLGKHPSTVSRYMRRWIPVPMSEMLACVTGASGGAPFPRPLPHSHYRSIQALPQCYQQVEHPAKPKSPPPERCRKVHNPRLGPWLRSNLLPRRRQQR
;
A
#
# COMPACT_ATOMS: atom_id res chain seq x y z
N MET A 1 14.85 35.76 -14.98
CA MET A 1 16.19 35.33 -15.43
C MET A 1 16.16 35.29 -16.94
N PRO A 2 16.95 36.09 -17.68
CA PRO A 2 16.89 36.07 -19.14
C PRO A 2 17.41 34.74 -19.67
N ILE A 3 16.67 34.11 -20.58
CA ILE A 3 17.11 32.94 -21.35
C ILE A 3 18.11 33.46 -22.37
N VAL A 4 19.40 33.32 -22.06
CA VAL A 4 20.47 33.62 -23.01
C VAL A 4 20.53 32.45 -23.99
N ALA A 5 20.18 32.70 -25.25
CA ALA A 5 20.51 31.81 -26.35
C ALA A 5 22.05 31.69 -26.39
N LEU A 6 22.58 30.56 -25.95
CA LEU A 6 24.02 30.33 -25.98
C LEU A 6 24.44 30.16 -27.45
N PRO A 7 25.48 30.88 -27.92
CA PRO A 7 26.01 30.68 -29.25
C PRO A 7 26.44 29.22 -29.40
N ARG A 8 26.23 28.67 -30.61
CA ARG A 8 26.62 27.32 -30.99
C ARG A 8 28.08 27.08 -30.54
N PRO A 9 28.34 26.21 -29.56
CA PRO A 9 29.67 26.15 -28.97
C PRO A 9 30.63 25.48 -29.96
N ALA A 10 31.54 26.29 -30.51
CA ALA A 10 32.79 25.80 -31.03
C ALA A 10 33.57 25.20 -29.85
N ALA A 11 33.83 23.89 -29.92
CA ALA A 11 34.80 23.15 -29.12
C ALA A 11 34.84 23.48 -27.60
N HIS A 12 33.93 22.90 -26.79
CA HIS A 12 34.19 22.42 -25.40
C HIS A 12 32.92 21.94 -24.65
N THR A 13 32.03 21.18 -25.30
CA THR A 13 30.81 20.61 -24.69
C THR A 13 31.01 19.24 -24.00
N SER A 14 32.26 18.78 -23.88
CA SER A 14 32.58 17.47 -23.29
C SER A 14 32.25 17.39 -21.79
N SER A 15 32.39 18.48 -21.03
CA SER A 15 32.25 18.45 -19.56
C SER A 15 30.79 18.43 -19.07
N ARG A 16 29.87 19.14 -19.75
CA ARG A 16 28.43 19.13 -19.42
C ARG A 16 27.79 17.80 -19.81
N THR A 17 28.14 17.30 -20.99
CA THR A 17 27.66 16.01 -21.49
C THR A 17 28.20 14.86 -20.65
N ALA A 18 29.45 14.92 -20.17
CA ALA A 18 30.01 13.90 -19.26
C ALA A 18 29.33 13.88 -17.88
N LYS A 19 29.07 15.06 -17.27
CA LYS A 19 28.35 15.14 -15.99
C LYS A 19 26.92 14.62 -16.10
N PHE A 20 26.23 15.00 -17.17
CA PHE A 20 24.88 14.50 -17.45
C PHE A 20 24.90 12.99 -17.78
N ARG A 21 25.87 12.50 -18.56
CA ARG A 21 26.08 11.06 -18.81
C ARG A 21 26.21 10.29 -17.51
N GLY A 22 27.01 10.79 -16.56
CA GLY A 22 27.14 10.19 -15.23
C GLY A 22 25.82 10.20 -14.46
N ALA A 23 25.09 11.31 -14.43
CA ALA A 23 23.79 11.41 -13.76
C ALA A 23 22.74 10.47 -14.40
N PHE A 24 22.66 10.44 -15.73
CA PHE A 24 21.80 9.57 -16.50
C PHE A 24 22.12 8.09 -16.21
N ALA A 25 23.39 7.70 -16.32
CA ALA A 25 23.84 6.33 -16.04
C ALA A 25 23.52 5.89 -14.61
N ASN A 26 23.80 6.75 -13.63
CA ASN A 26 23.55 6.47 -12.21
C ASN A 26 22.06 6.37 -11.89
N HIS A 27 21.21 7.14 -12.58
CA HIS A 27 19.77 7.16 -12.31
C HIS A 27 19.06 5.88 -12.73
N PHE A 28 19.37 5.36 -13.93
CA PHE A 28 18.76 4.11 -14.40
C PHE A 28 19.20 2.90 -13.57
N LYS A 29 20.31 2.96 -12.81
CA LYS A 29 20.85 1.84 -12.01
C LYS A 29 20.98 0.52 -12.79
N VAL A 30 21.12 0.60 -14.11
CA VAL A 30 21.33 -0.55 -15.01
C VAL A 30 22.78 -0.62 -15.45
N LYS A 31 23.28 -1.81 -15.77
CA LYS A 31 24.64 -1.96 -16.33
C LYS A 31 24.67 -1.76 -17.85
N TRP A 32 23.54 -1.97 -18.52
CA TRP A 32 23.39 -1.92 -19.96
C TRP A 32 22.01 -1.40 -20.35
N LEU A 33 21.92 -0.81 -21.54
CA LEU A 33 20.69 -0.38 -22.20
C LEU A 33 20.68 -0.92 -23.63
N VAL A 34 19.47 -1.07 -24.19
CA VAL A 34 19.33 -1.43 -25.61
C VAL A 34 19.42 -0.14 -26.43
N MET A 35 20.50 0.00 -27.19
CA MET A 35 20.85 1.20 -27.96
C MET A 35 20.59 0.98 -29.45
N ALA A 36 20.42 2.04 -30.23
CA ALA A 36 20.17 1.92 -31.67
C ALA A 36 20.80 3.07 -32.46
N GLY A 37 21.26 2.77 -33.68
CA GLY A 37 21.84 3.74 -34.61
C GLY A 37 20.80 4.62 -35.31
N ALA A 38 19.56 4.13 -35.44
CA ALA A 38 18.41 4.85 -35.98
C ALA A 38 17.13 4.45 -35.23
N LYS A 39 16.05 5.22 -35.43
CA LYS A 39 14.74 4.97 -34.80
C LYS A 39 14.22 3.57 -35.11
N ASP A 40 14.45 3.09 -36.34
CA ASP A 40 13.93 1.82 -36.86
C ASP A 40 15.00 0.72 -36.94
N SER A 41 16.26 1.00 -36.56
CA SER A 41 17.32 -0.01 -36.60
C SER A 41 17.17 -1.02 -35.46
N PRO A 42 17.62 -2.28 -35.63
CA PRO A 42 17.68 -3.24 -34.53
C PRO A 42 18.39 -2.67 -33.30
N GLY A 43 17.85 -2.97 -32.12
CA GLY A 43 18.48 -2.58 -30.85
C GLY A 43 19.64 -3.50 -30.51
N VAL A 44 20.72 -2.95 -29.97
CA VAL A 44 21.90 -3.69 -29.49
C VAL A 44 22.13 -3.36 -28.03
N ALA A 45 22.22 -4.37 -27.18
CA ALA A 45 22.56 -4.18 -25.77
C ALA A 45 24.00 -3.66 -25.65
N ARG A 46 24.17 -2.49 -25.03
CA ARG A 46 25.47 -1.84 -24.82
C ARG A 46 25.62 -1.37 -23.38
N THR A 47 26.86 -1.34 -22.91
CA THR A 47 27.19 -0.74 -21.62
C THR A 47 26.98 0.78 -21.66
N LEU A 48 26.75 1.38 -20.50
CA LEU A 48 26.48 2.81 -20.38
C LEU A 48 27.68 3.68 -20.82
N ASP A 49 28.90 3.14 -20.80
CA ASP A 49 30.08 3.85 -21.30
C ASP A 49 29.98 4.14 -22.80
N ASN A 50 29.21 3.34 -23.55
CA ASN A 50 29.02 3.53 -24.99
C ASN A 50 27.80 4.39 -25.34
N LEU A 51 27.13 5.01 -24.36
CA LEU A 51 25.95 5.86 -24.61
C LEU A 51 26.21 6.92 -25.68
N TYR A 52 27.42 7.50 -25.70
CA TYR A 52 27.74 8.61 -26.59
C TYR A 52 27.73 8.28 -28.08
N GLN A 53 27.82 6.99 -28.44
CA GLN A 53 27.91 6.52 -29.82
C GLN A 53 26.55 6.33 -30.49
N TYR A 54 25.47 6.23 -29.70
CA TYR A 54 24.16 5.83 -30.22
C TYR A 54 23.11 6.93 -30.02
N PRO A 55 22.42 7.37 -31.09
CA PRO A 55 21.42 8.44 -31.01
C PRO A 55 20.12 8.03 -30.32
N PHE A 56 19.84 6.72 -30.19
CA PHE A 56 18.61 6.22 -29.58
C PHE A 56 18.87 5.14 -28.54
N PHE A 57 17.95 5.01 -27.58
CA PHE A 57 17.88 3.88 -26.65
C PHE A 57 16.44 3.45 -26.41
N THR A 58 16.29 2.24 -25.87
CA THR A 58 15.01 1.66 -25.43
C THR A 58 15.02 1.66 -23.89
N PRO A 59 14.07 2.32 -23.23
CA PRO A 59 13.96 2.25 -21.78
C PRO A 59 13.65 0.82 -21.31
N PRO A 60 14.04 0.43 -20.09
CA PRO A 60 13.69 -0.88 -19.54
C PRO A 60 12.17 -1.09 -19.49
N ALA A 61 11.68 -2.20 -20.04
CA ALA A 61 10.24 -2.47 -20.13
C ALA A 61 9.55 -2.67 -18.77
N ASN A 62 10.33 -3.03 -17.73
CA ASN A 62 9.84 -3.40 -16.41
C ASN A 62 9.91 -2.28 -15.38
N VAL A 63 10.47 -1.11 -15.72
CA VAL A 63 10.60 0.01 -14.80
C VAL A 63 10.72 1.33 -15.56
N ALA A 64 9.89 2.31 -15.17
CA ALA A 64 9.99 3.67 -15.69
C ALA A 64 10.91 4.50 -14.79
N TYR A 65 12.04 4.96 -15.35
CA TYR A 65 12.97 5.88 -14.69
C TYR A 65 12.75 7.34 -15.11
N ALA A 66 12.02 7.55 -16.20
CA ALA A 66 11.73 8.87 -16.74
C ALA A 66 10.37 8.88 -17.42
N LEU A 67 9.79 10.08 -17.52
CA LEU A 67 8.67 10.37 -18.41
C LEU A 67 9.21 10.97 -19.70
N PHE A 68 8.64 10.58 -20.84
CA PHE A 68 9.06 11.03 -22.16
C PHE A 68 7.91 11.70 -22.91
N VAL A 69 8.18 12.80 -23.58
CA VAL A 69 7.21 13.50 -24.42
C VAL A 69 7.91 13.93 -25.71
N ASP A 70 7.34 13.56 -26.85
CA ASP A 70 7.79 14.02 -28.16
C ASP A 70 6.88 15.16 -28.64
N VAL A 71 7.45 16.19 -29.25
CA VAL A 71 6.73 17.36 -29.75
C VAL A 71 7.18 17.62 -31.18
N ASP A 72 6.35 17.24 -32.16
CA ASP A 72 6.66 17.31 -33.58
C ASP A 72 6.31 18.67 -34.19
N ARG A 73 6.95 19.75 -33.69
CA ARG A 73 6.88 21.07 -34.32
C ARG A 73 8.19 21.85 -34.20
N PRO A 74 8.59 22.63 -35.22
CA PRO A 74 9.76 23.49 -35.14
C PRO A 74 9.71 24.45 -33.95
N GLY A 75 10.83 24.66 -33.26
CA GLY A 75 10.95 25.57 -32.11
C GLY A 75 10.43 25.01 -30.78
N ALA A 76 9.98 23.75 -30.75
CA ALA A 76 9.48 23.10 -29.54
C ALA A 76 10.51 23.10 -28.40
N GLU A 77 11.80 23.09 -28.70
CA GLU A 77 12.87 23.04 -27.70
C GLU A 77 12.90 24.25 -26.75
N VAL A 78 12.45 25.43 -27.21
CA VAL A 78 12.32 26.63 -26.37
C VAL A 78 10.94 26.66 -25.72
N GLU A 79 9.91 26.39 -26.53
CA GLU A 79 8.50 26.49 -26.10
C GLU A 79 8.16 25.52 -24.95
N ILE A 80 8.80 24.36 -24.89
CA ILE A 80 8.64 23.42 -23.76
C ILE A 80 9.01 24.10 -22.43
N PHE A 81 10.06 24.92 -22.39
CA PHE A 81 10.45 25.65 -21.18
C PHE A 81 9.56 26.86 -20.92
N GLU A 82 8.97 27.47 -21.94
CA GLU A 82 8.07 28.63 -21.78
C GLU A 82 6.69 28.21 -21.26
N ARG A 83 6.18 27.06 -21.70
CA ARG A 83 4.85 26.56 -21.32
C ARG A 83 4.80 25.92 -19.94
N LEU A 84 5.96 25.55 -19.37
CA LEU A 84 6.04 24.86 -18.09
C LEU A 84 6.54 25.79 -16.99
N PRO A 85 6.00 25.67 -15.77
CA PRO A 85 6.60 26.30 -14.59
C PRO A 85 8.05 25.87 -14.39
N ALA A 86 8.87 26.80 -13.93
CA ALA A 86 10.32 26.60 -13.72
C ALA A 86 10.64 25.42 -12.80
N GLU A 87 9.75 25.13 -11.86
CA GLU A 87 9.88 24.03 -10.90
C GLU A 87 9.83 22.66 -11.59
N ILE A 88 9.08 22.54 -12.70
CA ILE A 88 8.87 21.29 -13.44
C ILE A 88 9.45 21.31 -14.85
N HIS A 89 10.41 22.19 -15.11
CA HIS A 89 11.21 22.11 -16.32
C HIS A 89 11.77 20.70 -16.53
N PRO A 90 11.83 20.23 -17.78
CA PRO A 90 12.36 18.91 -18.09
C PRO A 90 13.81 18.74 -17.60
N SER A 91 14.13 17.50 -17.25
CA SER A 91 15.49 17.08 -16.91
C SER A 91 16.41 17.23 -18.14
N TRP A 92 15.89 16.97 -19.33
CA TRP A 92 16.53 17.28 -20.61
C TRP A 92 15.52 17.52 -21.73
N VAL A 93 15.92 18.26 -22.75
CA VAL A 93 15.24 18.40 -24.04
C VAL A 93 16.24 18.14 -25.16
N ILE A 94 15.89 17.35 -26.16
CA ILE A 94 16.72 17.09 -27.34
C ILE A 94 16.04 17.72 -28.54
N ALA A 95 16.66 18.74 -29.11
CA ALA A 95 16.19 19.35 -30.35
C ALA A 95 16.40 18.41 -31.54
N THR A 96 15.47 18.51 -32.49
CA THR A 96 15.46 17.76 -33.74
C THR A 96 15.09 18.73 -34.87
N PRO A 97 15.35 18.38 -36.14
CA PRO A 97 14.96 19.25 -37.26
C PRO A 97 13.46 19.59 -37.31
N ASN A 98 12.60 18.70 -36.81
CA ASN A 98 11.14 18.79 -36.94
C ASN A 98 10.42 18.99 -35.61
N GLY A 99 11.14 19.17 -34.50
CA GLY A 99 10.55 18.98 -33.18
C GLY A 99 11.55 18.90 -32.04
N ALA A 100 11.07 18.51 -30.87
CA ALA A 100 11.91 18.24 -29.71
C ALA A 100 11.36 17.09 -28.87
N GLN A 101 12.26 16.34 -28.23
CA GLN A 101 11.89 15.33 -27.25
C GLN A 101 12.33 15.76 -25.85
N ALA A 102 11.37 15.87 -24.93
CA ALA A 102 11.62 16.17 -23.53
C ALA A 102 11.59 14.91 -22.66
N GLY A 103 12.40 14.93 -21.60
CA GLY A 103 12.36 13.90 -20.58
C GLY A 103 12.48 14.46 -19.16
N TRP A 104 11.76 13.81 -18.23
CA TRP A 104 11.81 14.10 -16.80
C TRP A 104 12.29 12.85 -16.08
N PHE A 105 13.42 12.93 -15.38
CA PHE A 105 13.77 11.88 -14.44
C PHE A 105 12.75 11.83 -13.31
N ILE A 106 12.27 10.63 -13.02
CA ILE A 106 11.35 10.38 -11.92
C ILE A 106 11.92 9.34 -10.97
N ASP A 107 11.39 9.30 -9.75
CA ASP A 107 11.52 8.12 -8.90
C ASP A 107 11.02 6.88 -9.67
N PRO A 108 11.76 5.75 -9.64
CA PRO A 108 11.42 4.61 -10.45
C PRO A 108 10.02 4.06 -10.16
N VAL A 109 9.26 3.76 -11.22
CA VAL A 109 7.94 3.12 -11.13
C VAL A 109 8.05 1.70 -11.69
N ASP A 110 7.68 0.71 -10.88
CA ASP A 110 7.64 -0.70 -11.31
C ASP A 110 6.54 -0.93 -12.36
N LEU A 111 6.91 -1.44 -13.52
CA LEU A 111 6.02 -1.71 -14.65
C LEU A 111 5.79 -3.21 -14.89
N ARG A 112 6.31 -4.09 -14.03
CA ARG A 112 6.07 -5.53 -14.16
C ARG A 112 4.57 -5.85 -14.08
N ASP A 113 4.14 -6.92 -14.71
CA ASP A 113 2.74 -7.37 -14.70
C ASP A 113 2.18 -7.63 -13.29
N SER A 114 3.06 -7.91 -12.33
CA SER A 114 2.71 -8.10 -10.91
C SER A 114 2.68 -6.82 -10.08
N ALA A 115 3.08 -5.69 -10.66
CA ALA A 115 3.14 -4.41 -9.95
C ALA A 115 1.73 -3.85 -9.68
N HIS A 116 1.63 -3.01 -8.66
CA HIS A 116 0.38 -2.32 -8.37
C HIS A 116 0.03 -1.33 -9.49
N ASP A 117 -1.20 -1.44 -9.99
CA ASP A 117 -1.71 -0.62 -11.09
C ASP A 117 -1.78 0.88 -10.76
N HIS A 118 -1.96 1.23 -9.48
CA HIS A 118 -2.13 2.62 -9.06
C HIS A 118 -0.91 3.51 -9.35
N PRO A 119 0.32 3.18 -8.92
CA PRO A 119 1.54 3.92 -9.31
C PRO A 119 1.73 4.08 -10.82
N ILE A 120 1.47 3.02 -11.59
CA ILE A 120 1.63 3.03 -13.05
C ILE A 120 0.65 4.02 -13.68
N ARG A 121 -0.64 3.93 -13.32
CA ARG A 121 -1.66 4.86 -13.78
C ARG A 121 -1.34 6.30 -13.36
N TYR A 122 -0.86 6.50 -12.13
CA TYR A 122 -0.49 7.83 -11.66
C TYR A 122 0.64 8.43 -12.51
N ALA A 123 1.69 7.65 -12.81
CA ALA A 123 2.76 8.06 -13.70
C ALA A 123 2.26 8.42 -15.10
N ARG A 124 1.38 7.58 -15.69
CA ARG A 124 0.77 7.84 -16.99
C ARG A 124 -0.06 9.12 -17.00
N ASN A 125 -0.82 9.40 -15.95
CA ASN A 125 -1.61 10.62 -15.85
C ASN A 125 -0.74 11.87 -15.75
N VAL A 126 0.35 11.82 -14.97
CA VAL A 126 1.33 12.92 -14.91
C VAL A 126 1.99 13.12 -16.28
N GLY A 127 2.43 12.05 -16.94
CA GLY A 127 3.01 12.13 -18.28
C GLY A 127 2.03 12.67 -19.32
N LYS A 128 0.75 12.27 -19.26
CA LYS A 128 -0.31 12.79 -20.12
C LYS A 128 -0.55 14.28 -19.89
N ALA A 129 -0.59 14.73 -18.64
CA ALA A 129 -0.74 16.16 -18.33
C ALA A 129 0.45 16.97 -18.87
N LEU A 130 1.70 16.53 -18.65
CA LEU A 130 2.89 17.16 -19.22
C LEU A 130 2.81 17.24 -20.75
N ARG A 131 2.43 16.13 -21.39
CA ARG A 131 2.23 16.05 -22.84
C ARG A 131 1.19 17.05 -23.34
N THR A 132 0.04 17.14 -22.68
CA THR A 132 -1.02 18.09 -23.05
C THR A 132 -0.53 19.52 -22.98
N VAL A 133 0.20 19.89 -21.91
CA VAL A 133 0.72 21.26 -21.72
C VAL A 133 1.63 21.67 -22.87
N VAL A 134 2.57 20.80 -23.25
CA VAL A 134 3.56 21.11 -24.30
C VAL A 134 3.07 20.82 -25.71
N GLY A 135 1.86 20.27 -25.88
CA GLY A 135 1.30 19.89 -27.17
C GLY A 135 2.02 18.71 -27.82
N GLY A 136 2.43 17.72 -27.02
CA GLY A 136 3.18 16.55 -27.50
C GLY A 136 2.31 15.47 -28.16
N ASP A 137 2.96 14.57 -28.91
CA ASP A 137 2.34 13.52 -29.71
C ASP A 137 1.49 12.57 -28.85
N PRO A 138 0.16 12.48 -29.08
CA PRO A 138 -0.74 11.63 -28.31
C PRO A 138 -0.44 10.12 -28.42
N LEU A 139 0.30 9.68 -29.46
CA LEU A 139 0.65 8.27 -29.67
C LEU A 139 1.82 7.80 -28.80
N VAL A 140 2.62 8.73 -28.27
CA VAL A 140 3.73 8.39 -27.38
C VAL A 140 3.21 8.06 -25.99
N ASP A 141 3.44 6.82 -25.54
CA ASP A 141 3.28 6.43 -24.13
C ASP A 141 4.39 7.09 -23.30
N PRO A 142 4.06 8.00 -22.37
CA PRO A 142 5.08 8.71 -21.59
C PRO A 142 5.91 7.81 -20.69
N VAL A 143 5.42 6.64 -20.32
CA VAL A 143 6.02 5.76 -19.29
C VAL A 143 6.79 4.59 -19.90
N SER A 144 6.32 4.10 -21.06
CA SER A 144 6.91 2.95 -21.75
C SER A 144 7.01 3.17 -23.28
N PRO A 145 7.74 4.20 -23.75
CA PRO A 145 7.95 4.40 -25.17
C PRO A 145 8.86 3.29 -25.74
N SER A 146 8.56 2.86 -26.97
CA SER A 146 9.31 1.79 -27.65
C SER A 146 10.75 2.19 -27.98
N ARG A 147 11.01 3.48 -28.24
CA ARG A 147 12.32 4.04 -28.52
C ARG A 147 12.33 5.52 -28.19
N VAL A 148 13.42 5.99 -27.61
CA VAL A 148 13.62 7.39 -27.25
C VAL A 148 14.99 7.89 -27.70
N ARG A 149 15.11 9.20 -27.89
CA ARG A 149 16.37 9.86 -28.22
C ARG A 149 17.28 9.84 -27.01
N ASN A 150 18.57 9.65 -27.27
CA ASN A 150 19.57 9.54 -26.25
C ASN A 150 20.18 10.92 -25.93
N PRO A 151 19.92 11.51 -24.75
CA PRO A 151 20.49 12.81 -24.39
C PRO A 151 22.01 12.78 -24.17
N ALA A 152 22.60 11.59 -24.02
CA ALA A 152 24.04 11.38 -23.88
C ALA A 152 24.78 11.26 -25.22
N TYR A 153 24.08 11.15 -26.35
CA TYR A 153 24.68 11.05 -27.67
C TYR A 153 25.52 12.29 -28.00
N GLU A 154 26.70 12.09 -28.57
CA GLU A 154 27.68 13.16 -28.76
C GLU A 154 27.18 14.29 -29.66
N HIS A 155 26.38 13.98 -30.66
CA HIS A 155 25.83 14.97 -31.60
C HIS A 155 24.40 15.40 -31.26
N ALA A 156 23.89 15.07 -30.08
CA ALA A 156 22.56 15.51 -29.66
C ALA A 156 22.56 17.01 -29.33
N GLY A 157 21.56 17.74 -29.85
CA GLY A 157 21.24 19.11 -29.44
C GLY A 157 20.54 19.13 -28.08
N THR A 158 21.23 18.70 -27.02
CA THR A 158 20.65 18.51 -25.69
C THR A 158 20.67 19.81 -24.88
N PHE A 159 19.50 20.26 -24.45
CA PHE A 159 19.31 21.28 -23.43
C PHE A 159 19.05 20.60 -22.09
N ALA A 160 19.98 20.72 -21.15
CA ALA A 160 19.84 20.15 -19.82
C ALA A 160 20.34 21.13 -18.76
N ARG A 161 19.74 21.07 -17.57
CA ARG A 161 20.20 21.83 -16.40
C ARG A 161 21.53 21.26 -15.92
N SER A 162 22.40 22.14 -15.39
CA SER A 162 23.71 21.75 -14.81
C SER A 162 23.57 20.78 -13.63
N ILE A 163 22.46 20.90 -12.89
CA ILE A 163 22.01 19.96 -11.86
C ILE A 163 20.67 19.42 -12.35
N THR A 164 20.64 18.15 -12.74
CA THR A 164 19.44 17.53 -13.27
C THR A 164 18.51 17.12 -12.13
N PRO A 165 17.29 17.69 -12.04
CA PRO A 165 16.35 17.30 -11.01
C PRO A 165 15.85 15.87 -11.26
N ILE A 166 15.69 15.11 -10.16
CA ILE A 166 14.92 13.87 -10.11
C ILE A 166 13.63 14.20 -9.38
N TYR A 167 12.51 13.93 -10.03
CA TYR A 167 11.20 14.30 -9.53
C TYR A 167 10.50 13.13 -8.84
N THR A 168 9.86 13.40 -7.70
CA THR A 168 8.76 12.53 -7.28
C THR A 168 7.56 12.83 -8.20
N LEU A 169 6.74 11.82 -8.49
CA LEU A 169 5.50 12.04 -9.26
C LEU A 169 4.57 13.05 -8.56
N GLY A 170 4.60 13.07 -7.22
CA GLY A 170 3.84 14.04 -6.41
C GLY A 170 4.31 15.48 -6.59
N ASN A 171 5.62 15.72 -6.79
CA ASN A 171 6.16 17.05 -7.07
C ASN A 171 5.67 17.57 -8.42
N LEU A 172 5.73 16.74 -9.47
CA LEU A 172 5.24 17.09 -10.80
C LEU A 172 3.73 17.39 -10.76
N TYR A 173 2.95 16.51 -10.15
CA TYR A 173 1.51 16.69 -10.00
C TYR A 173 1.16 17.98 -9.25
N SER A 174 1.83 18.24 -8.11
CA SER A 174 1.51 19.41 -7.29
C SER A 174 1.80 20.71 -8.02
N ALA A 175 2.90 20.78 -8.76
CA ALA A 175 3.24 21.94 -9.56
C ALA A 175 2.32 22.13 -10.77
N LEU A 176 1.97 21.04 -11.48
CA LEU A 176 0.97 21.10 -12.56
C LEU A 176 -0.38 21.59 -12.06
N LYS A 177 -0.81 21.13 -10.87
CA LYS A 177 -2.05 21.56 -10.25
C LYS A 177 -2.00 23.01 -9.80
N ALA A 178 -0.90 23.43 -9.17
CA ALA A 178 -0.71 24.81 -8.72
C ALA A 178 -0.71 25.81 -9.90
N ALA A 179 -0.18 25.40 -11.05
CA ALA A 179 -0.17 26.20 -12.27
C ALA A 179 -1.51 26.18 -13.04
N GLY A 180 -2.53 25.45 -12.57
CA GLY A 180 -3.80 25.28 -13.31
C GLY A 180 -3.67 24.46 -14.60
N LEU A 181 -2.53 23.78 -14.80
CA LEU A 181 -2.20 22.99 -15.99
C LEU A 181 -2.64 21.53 -15.88
N TRP A 182 -3.12 21.13 -14.71
CA TRP A 182 -3.67 19.81 -14.50
C TRP A 182 -5.06 19.71 -15.15
N THR A 183 -5.10 19.24 -16.40
CA THR A 183 -6.35 18.84 -17.03
C THR A 183 -6.82 17.54 -16.36
N TYR A 184 -7.76 17.68 -15.44
CA TYR A 184 -8.50 16.55 -14.90
C TYR A 184 -9.26 15.93 -16.07
N GLU A 185 -8.82 14.78 -16.58
CA GLU A 185 -9.83 13.85 -17.04
C GLU A 185 -10.59 13.45 -15.78
N PRO A 186 -11.88 13.78 -15.66
CA PRO A 186 -12.66 13.22 -14.61
C PRO A 186 -12.55 11.72 -14.75
N MET A 187 -11.79 11.14 -13.83
CA MET A 187 -12.08 9.81 -13.35
C MET A 187 -13.57 9.86 -13.01
N GLN A 188 -14.39 9.26 -13.88
CA GLN A 188 -15.73 8.93 -13.49
C GLN A 188 -15.55 7.99 -12.31
N PHE A 189 -15.79 8.55 -11.14
CA PHE A 189 -15.73 7.88 -9.87
C PHE A 189 -17.17 7.80 -9.42
N SER A 190 -17.82 6.65 -9.58
CA SER A 190 -18.91 6.34 -8.66
C SER A 190 -18.25 6.06 -7.30
N ASN A 191 -18.36 7.01 -6.38
CA ASN A 191 -18.03 6.84 -4.96
C ASN A 191 -16.55 6.49 -4.65
N GLY A 192 -15.60 7.20 -5.27
CA GLY A 192 -14.18 7.16 -4.87
C GLY A 192 -13.40 5.90 -5.26
N LYS A 193 -13.89 5.11 -6.23
CA LYS A 193 -13.16 4.01 -6.86
C LYS A 193 -13.17 4.15 -8.37
N PRO A 194 -12.08 3.80 -9.08
CA PRO A 194 -12.06 3.86 -10.53
C PRO A 194 -13.23 3.02 -11.06
N VAL A 195 -14.10 3.66 -11.85
CA VAL A 195 -15.11 2.97 -12.66
C VAL A 195 -14.32 2.18 -13.70
N VAL A 196 -14.04 0.92 -13.37
CA VAL A 196 -13.76 -0.07 -14.39
C VAL A 196 -15.14 -0.46 -14.88
N GLU A 197 -15.55 0.08 -16.02
CA GLU A 197 -16.79 -0.39 -16.63
C GLU A 197 -16.70 -1.91 -16.77
N PRO A 198 -17.73 -2.67 -16.34
CA PRO A 198 -17.73 -4.10 -16.50
C PRO A 198 -17.54 -4.41 -17.98
N THR A 199 -16.45 -5.09 -18.31
CA THR A 199 -16.15 -5.50 -19.69
C THR A 199 -17.38 -6.24 -20.22
N THR A 200 -18.09 -5.62 -21.15
CA THR A 200 -19.33 -6.14 -21.72
C THR A 200 -19.06 -7.20 -22.79
N GLY A 201 -17.78 -7.42 -23.13
CA GLY A 201 -17.31 -8.41 -24.10
C GLY A 201 -16.76 -9.71 -23.49
N SER A 202 -16.36 -10.63 -24.37
CA SER A 202 -15.75 -11.92 -24.02
C SER A 202 -14.47 -11.74 -23.19
N LEU A 203 -14.40 -12.39 -22.03
CA LEU A 203 -13.25 -12.32 -21.13
C LEU A 203 -12.15 -13.32 -21.57
N PRO A 204 -10.93 -12.86 -21.91
CA PRO A 204 -9.84 -13.75 -22.31
C PRO A 204 -9.37 -14.65 -21.15
N VAL A 205 -8.79 -15.80 -21.50
CA VAL A 205 -8.47 -16.92 -20.58
C VAL A 205 -7.60 -16.51 -19.38
N GLY A 206 -6.75 -15.47 -19.52
CA GLY A 206 -5.84 -14.96 -18.48
C GLY A 206 -6.42 -13.94 -17.48
N GLY A 207 -7.69 -13.52 -17.61
CA GLY A 207 -8.27 -12.44 -16.79
C GLY A 207 -9.61 -12.78 -16.11
N ARG A 208 -10.08 -14.02 -16.22
CA ARG A 208 -11.45 -14.43 -15.84
C ARG A 208 -11.81 -14.15 -14.38
N ASN A 209 -10.92 -14.49 -13.44
CA ASN A 209 -11.17 -14.24 -12.01
C ASN A 209 -11.36 -12.74 -11.73
N LYS A 210 -10.48 -11.91 -12.29
CA LYS A 210 -10.55 -10.45 -12.18
C LYS A 210 -11.81 -9.90 -12.83
N GLY A 211 -12.17 -10.36 -14.03
CA GLY A 211 -13.37 -9.92 -14.75
C GLY A 211 -14.66 -10.23 -14.00
N VAL A 212 -14.79 -11.46 -13.46
CA VAL A 212 -15.94 -11.86 -12.63
C VAL A 212 -15.98 -11.04 -11.34
N PHE A 213 -14.83 -10.82 -10.69
CA PHE A 213 -14.73 -10.00 -9.48
C PHE A 213 -15.10 -8.53 -9.73
N ASP A 214 -14.61 -7.93 -10.82
CA ASP A 214 -14.89 -6.54 -11.19
C ASP A 214 -16.38 -6.36 -11.53
N ALA A 215 -16.96 -7.24 -12.36
CA ALA A 215 -18.38 -7.16 -12.70
C ALA A 215 -19.29 -7.28 -11.47
N ALA A 216 -18.98 -8.19 -10.55
CA ALA A 216 -19.79 -8.39 -9.36
C ALA A 216 -19.60 -7.28 -8.31
N ARG A 217 -18.39 -6.75 -8.11
CA ARG A 217 -18.14 -5.80 -7.02
C ARG A 217 -18.79 -4.44 -7.24
N PHE A 218 -18.94 -3.99 -8.48
CA PHE A 218 -19.63 -2.71 -8.74
C PHE A 218 -21.13 -2.82 -8.46
N VAL A 219 -21.77 -3.92 -8.87
CA VAL A 219 -23.16 -4.22 -8.47
C VAL A 219 -23.29 -4.27 -6.95
N ALA A 220 -22.29 -4.83 -6.24
CA ALA A 220 -22.28 -4.84 -4.78
C ALA A 220 -22.17 -3.43 -4.17
N TYR A 221 -21.37 -2.54 -4.76
CA TYR A 221 -21.18 -1.17 -4.31
C TYR A 221 -22.46 -0.33 -4.48
N ASP A 222 -23.22 -0.59 -5.53
CA ASP A 222 -24.50 0.07 -5.80
C ASP A 222 -25.68 -0.59 -5.04
N GLY A 223 -25.40 -1.58 -4.18
CA GLY A 223 -26.40 -2.25 -3.35
C GLY A 223 -27.25 -3.29 -4.09
N GLY A 224 -26.90 -3.65 -5.33
CA GLY A 224 -27.58 -4.66 -6.14
C GLY A 224 -27.19 -6.10 -5.82
N ASP A 225 -27.76 -7.04 -6.58
CA ASP A 225 -27.49 -8.47 -6.44
C ASP A 225 -26.16 -8.88 -7.09
N TYR A 226 -25.08 -8.69 -6.34
CA TYR A 226 -23.73 -9.05 -6.76
C TYR A 226 -23.50 -10.57 -6.88
N VAL A 227 -24.35 -11.40 -6.26
CA VAL A 227 -24.26 -12.86 -6.36
C VAL A 227 -24.72 -13.28 -7.75
N ALA A 228 -25.90 -12.81 -8.17
CA ALA A 228 -26.39 -13.03 -9.53
C ALA A 228 -25.43 -12.45 -10.58
N ALA A 229 -24.88 -11.25 -10.33
CA ALA A 229 -23.92 -10.62 -11.24
C ALA A 229 -22.61 -11.42 -11.40
N ALA A 230 -22.11 -12.04 -10.33
CA ALA A 230 -20.93 -12.91 -10.40
C ALA A 230 -21.15 -14.14 -11.28
N TRP A 231 -22.31 -14.79 -11.13
CA TRP A 231 -22.67 -15.95 -11.97
C TRP A 231 -22.89 -15.54 -13.43
N ALA A 232 -23.63 -14.46 -13.67
CA ALA A 232 -23.83 -13.93 -15.02
C ALA A 232 -22.53 -13.46 -15.70
N ALA A 233 -21.53 -13.02 -14.93
CA ALA A 233 -20.19 -12.71 -15.45
C ALA A 233 -19.38 -13.98 -15.75
N ASN A 234 -19.55 -15.02 -14.95
CA ASN A 234 -18.90 -16.31 -15.17
C ASN A 234 -19.42 -17.00 -16.43
N ASP A 235 -20.72 -16.88 -16.71
CA ASP A 235 -21.37 -17.44 -17.91
C ASP A 235 -20.91 -16.76 -19.20
N ARG A 236 -20.38 -15.53 -19.10
CA ARG A 236 -19.79 -14.78 -20.23
C ARG A 236 -18.33 -15.17 -20.52
N CYS A 237 -17.71 -15.99 -19.69
CA CYS A 237 -16.34 -16.47 -19.92
C CYS A 237 -16.35 -17.59 -20.97
N VAL A 238 -15.42 -17.55 -21.93
CA VAL A 238 -15.23 -18.62 -22.94
C VAL A 238 -15.05 -20.00 -22.27
N ILE A 239 -14.36 -20.02 -21.12
CA ILE A 239 -14.26 -21.19 -20.24
C ILE A 239 -14.65 -20.72 -18.82
N PRO A 240 -15.85 -21.07 -18.33
CA PRO A 240 -16.32 -20.68 -17.00
C PRO A 240 -15.37 -21.13 -15.89
N LEU A 241 -15.28 -20.32 -14.83
CA LEU A 241 -14.61 -20.68 -13.58
C LEU A 241 -15.39 -21.79 -12.87
N LYS A 242 -14.68 -22.55 -12.04
CA LYS A 242 -15.32 -23.57 -11.20
C LYS A 242 -16.22 -22.89 -10.17
N ALA A 243 -17.32 -23.55 -9.79
CA ALA A 243 -18.27 -23.01 -8.81
C ALA A 243 -17.59 -22.54 -7.51
N ASN A 244 -16.60 -23.29 -7.01
CA ASN A 244 -15.85 -22.93 -5.81
C ASN A 244 -15.05 -21.62 -5.95
N GLU A 245 -14.54 -21.32 -7.15
CA GLU A 245 -13.81 -20.08 -7.43
C GLU A 245 -14.76 -18.89 -7.47
N VAL A 246 -15.92 -19.04 -8.12
CA VAL A 246 -16.98 -18.02 -8.13
C VAL A 246 -17.48 -17.74 -6.70
N HIS A 247 -17.69 -18.79 -5.90
CA HIS A 247 -18.03 -18.63 -4.48
C HIS A 247 -16.92 -17.92 -3.69
N THR A 248 -15.65 -18.15 -4.00
CA THR A 248 -14.52 -17.46 -3.35
C THR A 248 -14.51 -15.97 -3.68
N ILE A 249 -14.81 -15.61 -4.93
CA ILE A 249 -14.99 -14.23 -5.39
C ILE A 249 -16.14 -13.55 -4.64
N ILE A 250 -17.31 -14.19 -4.61
CA ILE A 250 -18.50 -13.70 -3.88
C ILE A 250 -18.17 -13.47 -2.40
N ASN A 251 -17.52 -14.43 -1.75
CA ASN A 251 -17.13 -14.33 -0.35
C ASN A 251 -16.11 -13.21 -0.08
N SER A 252 -15.19 -12.97 -1.03
CA SER A 252 -14.23 -11.88 -0.96
C SER A 252 -14.92 -10.51 -0.99
N ILE A 253 -15.87 -10.34 -1.92
CA ILE A 253 -16.68 -9.11 -2.04
C ILE A 253 -17.52 -8.91 -0.77
N ALA A 254 -18.22 -9.94 -0.30
CA ALA A 254 -19.03 -9.88 0.93
C ALA A 254 -18.21 -9.44 2.15
N ARG A 255 -16.99 -9.99 2.31
CA ARG A 255 -16.06 -9.61 3.39
C ARG A 255 -15.58 -8.19 3.27
N PHE A 256 -15.25 -7.74 2.06
CA PHE A 256 -14.83 -6.37 1.81
C PHE A 256 -15.94 -5.38 2.19
N MET A 257 -17.18 -5.65 1.76
CA MET A 257 -18.35 -4.83 2.08
C MET A 257 -18.67 -4.81 3.59
N ALA A 258 -18.38 -5.90 4.31
CA ALA A 258 -18.52 -5.99 5.76
C ALA A 258 -17.43 -5.26 6.55
N THR A 259 -16.32 -4.86 5.92
CA THR A 259 -15.19 -4.23 6.60
C THR A 259 -15.47 -2.74 6.87
N LYS A 260 -15.25 -2.29 8.13
CA LYS A 260 -15.57 -0.93 8.63
C LYS A 260 -14.99 0.23 7.80
N GLY A 261 -14.01 -0.01 6.92
CA GLY A 261 -13.41 1.00 6.06
C GLY A 261 -14.33 1.51 4.94
N TYR A 262 -15.19 0.64 4.37
CA TYR A 262 -16.13 1.08 3.33
C TYR A 262 -17.32 1.86 3.91
N LEU A 263 -17.83 1.43 5.07
CA LEU A 263 -18.93 2.09 5.79
C LEU A 263 -18.60 3.50 6.32
N ARG A 264 -17.31 3.85 6.48
CA ARG A 264 -16.87 5.16 6.99
C ARG A 264 -16.66 6.22 5.92
N ILE A 265 -16.37 5.83 4.68
CA ILE A 265 -16.03 6.77 3.61
C ILE A 265 -17.30 7.24 2.87
N ASN A 266 -18.36 6.41 2.85
CA ASN A 266 -19.59 6.67 2.08
C ASN A 266 -20.87 6.81 2.95
N GLY A 267 -20.76 7.24 4.21
CA GLY A 267 -21.96 7.44 5.06
C GLY A 267 -22.65 8.78 4.81
N PRO A 268 -23.99 8.83 4.84
CA PRO A 268 -24.66 8.75 6.14
C PRO A 268 -25.51 7.49 6.29
N THR A 269 -25.23 6.74 7.36
CA THR A 269 -26.15 5.80 8.03
C THR A 269 -27.04 4.89 7.16
N THR A 270 -26.57 4.37 6.04
CA THR A 270 -27.30 3.30 5.33
C THR A 270 -27.01 1.97 6.02
N ASN A 271 -28.03 1.43 6.69
CA ASN A 271 -28.01 0.08 7.23
C ASN A 271 -27.61 -0.92 6.12
N MET A 272 -26.67 -1.81 6.44
CA MET A 272 -26.22 -2.90 5.57
C MET A 272 -27.41 -3.59 4.86
N PRO A 273 -27.37 -3.77 3.52
CA PRO A 273 -28.45 -4.43 2.79
C PRO A 273 -28.81 -5.79 3.39
N GLU A 274 -30.10 -6.08 3.49
CA GLU A 274 -30.63 -7.24 4.23
C GLU A 274 -30.13 -8.59 3.67
N GLY A 275 -29.98 -8.69 2.35
CA GLY A 275 -29.37 -9.86 1.70
C GLY A 275 -27.92 -10.11 2.15
N MET A 276 -27.15 -9.04 2.35
CA MET A 276 -25.76 -9.12 2.82
C MET A 276 -25.69 -9.50 4.30
N ARG A 277 -26.61 -8.98 5.12
CA ARG A 277 -26.74 -9.35 6.54
C ARG A 277 -27.07 -10.84 6.69
N ARG A 278 -27.95 -11.38 5.84
CA ARG A 278 -28.32 -12.81 5.82
C ARG A 278 -27.14 -13.70 5.45
N VAL A 279 -26.36 -13.33 4.43
CA VAL A 279 -25.16 -14.06 4.00
C VAL A 279 -24.10 -14.08 5.10
N LEU A 280 -23.81 -12.94 5.73
CA LEU A 280 -22.82 -12.85 6.81
C LEU A 280 -23.24 -13.61 8.07
N SER A 281 -24.53 -13.58 8.41
CA SER A 281 -25.09 -14.34 9.53
C SER A 281 -24.94 -15.85 9.31
N GLU A 282 -25.26 -16.34 8.11
CA GLU A 282 -25.12 -17.74 7.75
C GLU A 282 -23.64 -18.19 7.71
N MET A 283 -22.74 -17.33 7.22
CA MET A 283 -21.29 -17.57 7.25
C MET A 283 -20.75 -17.62 8.68
N GLY A 284 -21.18 -16.70 9.54
CA GLY A 284 -20.80 -16.66 10.96
C GLY A 284 -21.30 -17.91 11.69
N ARG A 285 -22.52 -18.34 11.42
CA ARG A 285 -23.11 -19.58 11.95
C ARG A 285 -22.31 -20.81 11.53
N ARG A 286 -22.00 -20.96 10.24
CA ARG A 286 -21.18 -22.07 9.71
C ARG A 286 -19.75 -22.05 10.25
N GLY A 287 -19.13 -20.88 10.32
CA GLY A 287 -17.77 -20.71 10.84
C GLY A 287 -17.66 -20.93 12.36
N GLY A 288 -18.71 -20.62 13.11
CA GLY A 288 -18.81 -20.89 14.54
C GLY A 288 -19.12 -22.36 14.87
N LEU A 289 -19.88 -23.05 14.01
CA LEU A 289 -20.18 -24.48 14.12
C LEU A 289 -18.98 -25.38 13.76
N ALA A 290 -18.06 -24.88 12.93
CA ALA A 290 -16.83 -25.57 12.55
C ALA A 290 -15.84 -25.59 13.74
N ASN A 291 -16.16 -26.35 14.78
CA ASN A 291 -15.35 -26.57 16.00
C ASN A 291 -14.07 -27.37 15.66
N THR A 292 -13.21 -26.81 14.82
CA THR A 292 -12.01 -27.49 14.30
C THR A 292 -10.91 -27.52 15.37
N PRO A 293 -10.04 -28.55 15.37
CA PRO A 293 -8.90 -28.63 16.28
C PRO A 293 -8.01 -27.38 16.25
N ALA A 294 -7.82 -26.78 15.08
CA ALA A 294 -7.05 -25.54 14.90
C ALA A 294 -7.70 -24.34 15.59
N GLN A 295 -9.03 -24.19 15.51
CA GLN A 295 -9.76 -23.13 16.21
C GLN A 295 -9.74 -23.31 17.73
N ARG A 296 -9.82 -24.56 18.23
CA ARG A 296 -9.66 -24.86 19.67
C ARG A 296 -8.26 -24.51 20.17
N ALA A 297 -7.23 -24.89 19.41
CA ALA A 297 -5.83 -24.59 19.74
C ALA A 297 -5.55 -23.07 19.71
N ALA A 298 -6.12 -22.33 18.75
CA ALA A 298 -5.99 -20.87 18.69
C ALA A 298 -6.68 -20.16 19.86
N ARG A 299 -7.88 -20.61 20.25
CA ARG A 299 -8.60 -20.09 21.44
C ARG A 299 -7.86 -20.37 22.74
N ALA A 300 -7.19 -21.52 22.85
CA ALA A 300 -6.34 -21.84 24.01
C ALA A 300 -5.08 -20.97 24.08
N LYS A 301 -4.47 -20.59 22.95
CA LYS A 301 -3.22 -19.82 22.90
C LYS A 301 -3.40 -18.30 23.01
N GLY A 302 -4.51 -17.76 22.49
CA GLY A 302 -4.73 -16.30 22.38
C GLY A 302 -4.66 -15.54 23.72
N PRO A 303 -5.44 -15.92 24.74
CA PRO A 303 -5.45 -15.22 26.03
C PRO A 303 -4.11 -15.33 26.78
N ALA A 304 -3.45 -16.49 26.72
CA ALA A 304 -2.18 -16.73 27.40
C ALA A 304 -1.02 -15.94 26.78
N ALA A 305 -0.92 -15.92 25.44
CA ALA A 305 0.09 -15.15 24.73
C ALA A 305 -0.08 -13.63 24.94
N ALA A 306 -1.32 -13.14 24.89
CA ALA A 306 -1.62 -11.73 25.15
C ALA A 306 -1.30 -11.33 26.61
N ALA A 307 -1.58 -12.21 27.57
CA ALA A 307 -1.23 -11.98 28.98
C ALA A 307 0.29 -11.96 29.21
N ALA A 308 1.04 -12.86 28.55
CA ALA A 308 2.50 -12.89 28.61
C ALA A 308 3.13 -11.60 28.06
N ALA A 309 2.68 -11.14 26.89
CA ALA A 309 3.15 -9.89 26.28
C ALA A 309 2.87 -8.66 27.18
N ARG A 310 1.66 -8.57 27.75
CA ARG A 310 1.30 -7.50 28.71
C ARG A 310 2.18 -7.55 29.97
N LYS A 311 2.47 -8.75 30.49
CA LYS A 311 3.33 -8.96 31.67
C LYS A 311 4.77 -8.53 31.41
N GLN A 312 5.30 -8.79 30.22
CA GLN A 312 6.67 -8.40 29.81
C GLN A 312 6.80 -6.89 29.62
N CYS A 313 5.87 -6.26 28.90
CA CYS A 313 5.83 -4.80 28.72
C CYS A 313 5.74 -4.07 30.07
N ALA A 314 4.87 -4.56 30.97
CA ALA A 314 4.76 -4.00 32.33
C ALA A 314 6.06 -4.18 33.16
N LYS A 315 6.83 -5.26 32.95
CA LYS A 315 8.13 -5.47 33.63
C LYS A 315 9.19 -4.50 33.11
N GLN A 316 9.21 -4.24 31.79
CA GLN A 316 10.15 -3.29 31.18
C GLN A 316 9.88 -1.85 31.63
N HIS A 317 8.62 -1.41 31.64
CA HIS A 317 8.27 -0.09 32.16
C HIS A 317 8.59 0.07 33.63
N ALA A 318 8.43 -0.99 34.43
CA ALA A 318 8.80 -0.96 35.84
C ALA A 318 10.32 -0.87 36.06
N LYS A 319 11.14 -1.58 35.27
CA LYS A 319 12.60 -1.40 35.25
C LYS A 319 12.99 0.04 34.96
N HIS A 320 12.42 0.62 33.90
CA HIS A 320 12.73 2.00 33.50
C HIS A 320 12.30 3.02 34.57
N ALA A 321 11.12 2.86 35.17
CA ALA A 321 10.66 3.73 36.25
C ALA A 321 11.57 3.69 37.48
N GLN A 322 12.06 2.51 37.87
CA GLN A 322 12.98 2.36 39.00
C GLN A 322 14.37 2.96 38.71
N HIS A 323 14.87 2.79 37.49
CA HIS A 323 16.12 3.42 37.05
C HIS A 323 16.04 4.95 37.14
N LEU A 324 14.95 5.54 36.62
CA LEU A 324 14.74 6.99 36.71
C LEU A 324 14.61 7.48 38.15
N ARG A 325 14.02 6.66 39.04
CA ARG A 325 13.94 6.98 40.47
C ARG A 325 15.31 6.99 41.15
N ARG A 326 16.19 6.05 40.80
CA ARG A 326 17.59 6.01 41.30
C ARG A 326 18.40 7.21 40.82
N LYS A 327 18.08 7.76 39.64
CA LYS A 327 18.62 9.04 39.14
C LYS A 327 18.04 10.29 39.83
N GLY A 328 17.26 10.12 40.91
CA GLY A 328 16.72 11.23 41.70
C GLY A 328 15.41 11.84 41.18
N LEU A 329 14.83 11.34 40.08
CA LEU A 329 13.59 11.92 39.56
C LEU A 329 12.40 11.67 40.51
N SER A 330 11.55 12.68 40.60
CA SER A 330 10.29 12.59 41.34
C SER A 330 9.26 11.74 40.59
N ARG A 331 8.26 11.22 41.32
CA ARG A 331 7.20 10.40 40.73
C ARG A 331 6.45 11.10 39.60
N THR A 332 6.21 12.41 39.71
CA THR A 332 5.52 13.21 38.69
C THR A 332 6.39 13.41 37.45
N GLN A 333 7.70 13.61 37.62
CA GLN A 333 8.65 13.69 36.52
C GLN A 333 8.79 12.35 35.77
N ILE A 334 8.80 11.24 36.49
CA ILE A 334 8.82 9.89 35.88
C ILE A 334 7.52 9.62 35.10
N ALA A 335 6.38 10.04 35.65
CA ALA A 335 5.07 9.92 35.01
C ALA A 335 5.02 10.67 33.68
N ALA A 336 5.49 11.94 33.67
CA ALA A 336 5.61 12.74 32.45
C ALA A 336 6.56 12.09 31.43
N LYS A 337 7.73 11.62 31.88
CA LYS A 337 8.76 11.02 31.00
C LYS A 337 8.34 9.68 30.38
N LEU A 338 7.47 8.93 31.05
CA LEU A 338 6.94 7.65 30.54
C LEU A 338 5.58 7.77 29.84
N GLY A 339 4.98 8.97 29.82
CA GLY A 339 3.61 9.17 29.31
C GLY A 339 2.57 8.33 30.06
N LYS A 340 2.71 8.20 31.39
CA LYS A 340 1.82 7.40 32.25
C LYS A 340 1.30 8.23 33.41
N HIS A 341 0.16 7.79 33.97
CA HIS A 341 -0.40 8.42 35.17
C HIS A 341 0.47 8.13 36.41
N PRO A 342 0.61 9.08 37.38
CA PRO A 342 1.40 8.86 38.59
C PRO A 342 1.03 7.62 39.41
N SER A 343 -0.25 7.21 39.40
CA SER A 343 -0.71 5.97 40.05
C SER A 343 -0.13 4.71 39.40
N THR A 344 0.08 4.73 38.08
CA THR A 344 0.74 3.64 37.33
C THR A 344 2.21 3.54 37.70
N VAL A 345 2.89 4.68 37.85
CA VAL A 345 4.29 4.73 38.31
C VAL A 345 4.42 4.19 39.74
N SER A 346 3.50 4.53 40.65
CA SER A 346 3.46 3.94 42.01
C SER A 346 3.27 2.41 41.98
N ARG A 347 2.53 1.87 41.00
CA ARG A 347 2.39 0.41 40.82
C ARG A 347 3.67 -0.23 40.29
N TYR A 348 4.39 0.46 39.40
CA TYR A 348 5.70 0.03 38.91
C TYR A 348 6.77 0.02 39.99
N MET A 349 6.77 1.00 40.90
CA MET A 349 7.72 1.08 42.02
C MET A 349 7.52 -0.02 43.06
N ARG A 350 6.27 -0.44 43.32
CA ARG A 350 5.96 -1.53 44.26
C ARG A 350 6.37 -2.91 43.77
N ARG A 351 6.74 -3.05 42.50
CA ARG A 351 7.13 -4.34 41.93
C ARG A 351 8.59 -4.63 42.25
N TRP A 352 8.87 -5.72 42.94
CA TRP A 352 10.25 -6.13 43.19
C TRP A 352 10.93 -6.51 41.88
N ILE A 353 12.05 -5.85 41.57
CA ILE A 353 12.89 -6.12 40.41
C ILE A 353 14.34 -6.09 40.91
N PRO A 354 15.11 -7.17 40.70
CA PRO A 354 16.50 -7.23 41.14
C PRO A 354 17.31 -6.14 40.42
N VAL A 355 18.14 -5.45 41.21
CA VAL A 355 19.07 -4.42 40.71
C VAL A 355 20.26 -5.12 40.08
N PRO A 356 20.67 -4.77 38.85
CA PRO A 356 21.90 -5.30 38.29
C PRO A 356 23.12 -4.84 39.10
N MET A 357 24.12 -5.70 39.27
CA MET A 357 25.33 -5.41 40.06
C MET A 357 26.04 -4.12 39.62
N SER A 358 26.00 -3.80 38.32
CA SER A 358 26.56 -2.55 37.77
C SER A 358 25.92 -1.28 38.34
N GLU A 359 24.62 -1.33 38.66
CA GLU A 359 23.93 -0.20 39.30
C GLU A 359 24.16 -0.16 40.82
N MET A 360 24.38 -1.31 41.48
CA MET A 360 24.76 -1.30 42.90
C MET A 360 26.13 -0.67 43.11
N LEU A 361 27.11 -0.99 42.26
CA LEU A 361 28.46 -0.45 42.34
C LEU A 361 28.49 1.08 42.17
N ALA A 362 27.64 1.63 41.29
CA ALA A 362 27.53 3.08 41.08
C ALA A 362 26.93 3.83 42.30
N CYS A 363 26.15 3.15 43.15
CA CYS A 363 25.63 3.73 44.40
C CYS A 363 26.66 3.69 45.54
N VAL A 364 27.62 2.76 45.50
CA VAL A 364 28.64 2.59 46.56
C VAL A 364 29.80 3.58 46.40
N THR A 365 30.11 4.01 45.18
CA THR A 365 31.27 4.87 44.90
C THR A 365 30.99 6.38 45.01
N GLY A 366 29.74 6.79 45.29
CA GLY A 366 29.30 8.19 45.23
C GLY A 366 29.05 8.91 46.57
N ALA A 367 29.40 8.33 47.73
CA ALA A 367 29.05 8.90 49.03
C ALA A 367 30.27 9.01 49.97
N SER A 368 31.15 9.97 49.69
CA SER A 368 32.11 10.53 50.66
C SER A 368 31.91 12.04 50.74
N GLY A 369 31.09 12.47 51.70
CA GLY A 369 30.85 13.87 52.05
C GLY A 369 29.91 13.91 53.25
N GLY A 370 30.47 13.97 54.45
CA GLY A 370 29.80 13.63 55.71
C GLY A 370 28.96 14.73 56.36
N ALA A 371 28.14 14.31 57.32
CA ALA A 371 27.83 15.00 58.58
C ALA A 371 27.21 13.97 59.56
N PRO A 372 27.42 14.13 60.88
CA PRO A 372 27.30 13.04 61.85
C PRO A 372 25.87 12.81 62.37
N PHE A 373 25.64 11.59 62.86
CA PHE A 373 24.44 11.15 63.57
C PHE A 373 24.10 12.04 64.78
N PRO A 374 22.80 12.11 65.12
CA PRO A 374 22.41 11.84 66.49
C PRO A 374 21.37 10.70 66.57
N ARG A 375 21.70 9.67 67.35
CA ARG A 375 20.75 8.86 68.15
C ARG A 375 20.61 9.55 69.52
N PRO A 376 19.67 9.18 70.41
CA PRO A 376 18.46 8.34 70.30
C PRO A 376 17.20 9.10 70.82
N LEU A 377 15.96 8.58 70.87
CA LEU A 377 15.44 7.67 71.92
C LEU A 377 14.01 7.15 71.60
N PRO A 378 13.60 6.03 72.24
CA PRO A 378 12.35 5.32 72.00
C PRO A 378 11.25 5.77 72.97
N HIS A 379 9.97 5.80 72.57
CA HIS A 379 8.84 5.71 73.51
C HIS A 379 7.62 5.00 72.86
N SER A 380 7.16 3.99 73.59
CA SER A 380 5.91 3.23 73.46
C SER A 380 4.69 4.03 73.93
N HIS A 381 3.50 3.78 73.36
CA HIS A 381 2.16 3.72 74.00
C HIS A 381 1.12 3.51 72.86
N TYR A 382 0.50 2.34 72.67
CA TYR A 382 -0.71 1.77 73.30
C TYR A 382 -2.05 2.51 73.07
N ARG A 383 -3.07 1.68 72.74
CA ARG A 383 -4.55 1.88 72.65
C ARG A 383 -5.11 2.36 71.29
N SER A 384 -5.82 1.53 70.51
CA SER A 384 -7.08 0.75 70.68
C SER A 384 -8.35 1.58 70.50
N ILE A 385 -9.24 1.11 69.61
CA ILE A 385 -10.72 1.25 69.51
C ILE A 385 -11.09 0.95 68.03
N GLN A 386 -12.07 0.15 67.59
CA GLN A 386 -13.05 -0.77 68.15
C GLN A 386 -13.61 -1.65 67.00
N ALA A 387 -14.28 -2.74 67.37
CA ALA A 387 -14.84 -3.85 66.58
C ALA A 387 -16.12 -3.51 65.76
N LEU A 388 -16.29 -4.08 64.54
CA LEU A 388 -17.27 -5.12 64.08
C LEU A 388 -18.72 -4.60 63.79
N PRO A 389 -19.61 -5.29 63.01
CA PRO A 389 -19.59 -6.72 62.64
C PRO A 389 -19.97 -7.16 61.20
N GLN A 390 -19.59 -8.43 60.93
CA GLN A 390 -20.24 -9.53 60.18
C GLN A 390 -21.35 -9.26 59.15
N CYS A 391 -21.23 -9.93 57.98
CA CYS A 391 -22.25 -10.92 57.59
C CYS A 391 -21.67 -12.01 56.66
N TYR A 392 -21.99 -13.25 57.01
CA TYR A 392 -21.72 -14.50 56.31
C TYR A 392 -22.49 -14.57 54.98
N GLN A 393 -21.90 -15.24 53.97
CA GLN A 393 -22.58 -16.35 53.28
C GLN A 393 -21.56 -17.14 52.43
N GLN A 394 -21.22 -18.33 52.92
CA GLN A 394 -20.74 -19.44 52.11
C GLN A 394 -21.94 -20.03 51.35
N VAL A 395 -21.78 -20.31 50.06
CA VAL A 395 -22.58 -21.30 49.35
C VAL A 395 -21.61 -22.18 48.57
N GLU A 396 -21.74 -23.49 48.81
CA GLU A 396 -20.91 -24.56 48.26
C GLU A 396 -21.37 -25.04 46.87
N HIS A 397 -20.43 -25.75 46.21
CA HIS A 397 -20.61 -26.80 45.18
C HIS A 397 -20.97 -26.40 43.74
N PRO A 398 -20.74 -27.26 42.70
CA PRO A 398 -20.28 -28.67 42.72
C PRO A 398 -19.14 -29.06 41.75
N ALA A 399 -18.75 -30.32 41.91
CA ALA A 399 -17.73 -31.08 41.19
C ALA A 399 -18.00 -31.29 39.68
N LYS A 400 -16.89 -31.51 38.95
CA LYS A 400 -16.81 -31.81 37.52
C LYS A 400 -17.41 -33.19 37.17
N PRO A 401 -18.21 -33.32 36.10
CA PRO A 401 -18.53 -34.63 35.52
C PRO A 401 -17.41 -35.12 34.59
N LYS A 402 -17.10 -36.42 34.72
CA LYS A 402 -16.19 -37.20 33.88
C LYS A 402 -16.83 -37.43 32.50
N SER A 403 -16.03 -37.29 31.44
CA SER A 403 -16.40 -37.55 30.05
C SER A 403 -16.46 -39.06 29.72
N PRO A 404 -17.44 -39.54 28.94
CA PRO A 404 -17.48 -40.90 28.41
C PRO A 404 -16.60 -41.08 27.15
N PRO A 405 -16.20 -42.34 26.83
CA PRO A 405 -15.27 -42.66 25.74
C PRO A 405 -15.94 -42.66 24.34
N PRO A 406 -15.16 -42.65 23.24
CA PRO A 406 -15.70 -42.50 21.89
C PRO A 406 -16.20 -43.82 21.28
N GLU A 407 -17.42 -43.79 20.75
CA GLU A 407 -18.01 -44.87 19.95
C GLU A 407 -17.52 -44.86 18.50
N ARG A 408 -17.42 -46.08 17.97
CA ARG A 408 -16.80 -46.47 16.70
C ARG A 408 -17.63 -46.10 15.46
N CYS A 409 -16.90 -45.92 14.37
CA CYS A 409 -17.28 -46.04 12.97
C CYS A 409 -18.54 -46.87 12.66
N ARG A 410 -19.49 -46.29 11.92
CA ARG A 410 -20.31 -47.03 10.95
C ARG A 410 -20.34 -46.32 9.60
N LYS A 411 -19.91 -47.09 8.58
CA LYS A 411 -20.06 -46.84 7.15
C LYS A 411 -21.55 -46.91 6.76
N VAL A 412 -22.02 -45.99 5.92
CA VAL A 412 -23.23 -46.13 5.09
C VAL A 412 -22.90 -45.44 3.77
N HIS A 413 -22.42 -46.16 2.74
CA HIS A 413 -23.17 -46.85 1.69
C HIS A 413 -24.23 -46.00 0.97
N ASN A 414 -23.99 -45.85 -0.33
CA ASN A 414 -24.74 -45.12 -1.34
C ASN A 414 -25.44 -46.16 -2.24
N PRO A 415 -26.71 -45.95 -2.62
CA PRO A 415 -27.17 -46.35 -3.97
C PRO A 415 -27.97 -45.20 -4.63
N ARG A 416 -27.54 -44.72 -5.81
CA ARG A 416 -27.95 -45.14 -7.18
C ARG A 416 -29.38 -44.75 -7.60
N LEU A 417 -29.45 -44.00 -8.72
CA LEU A 417 -30.39 -44.07 -9.89
C LEU A 417 -31.88 -43.82 -9.57
N GLY A 418 -32.62 -42.92 -10.23
CA GLY A 418 -32.76 -42.63 -11.67
C GLY A 418 -34.01 -41.75 -11.93
N PRO A 419 -34.43 -41.55 -13.19
CA PRO A 419 -34.99 -40.28 -13.68
C PRO A 419 -36.51 -40.26 -13.90
N TRP A 420 -37.12 -39.07 -13.94
CA TRP A 420 -38.44 -38.83 -14.51
C TRP A 420 -38.46 -37.64 -15.48
N LEU A 421 -38.73 -37.98 -16.74
CA LEU A 421 -39.39 -37.22 -17.81
C LEU A 421 -40.69 -36.57 -17.27
N ARG A 422 -41.35 -35.54 -17.82
CA ARG A 422 -41.46 -35.05 -19.20
C ARG A 422 -42.29 -33.75 -19.20
N SER A 423 -41.98 -32.86 -20.15
CA SER A 423 -42.89 -32.13 -21.04
C SER A 423 -43.81 -30.96 -20.59
N ASN A 424 -43.91 -30.03 -21.55
CA ASN A 424 -45.03 -29.17 -21.96
C ASN A 424 -44.96 -27.66 -21.64
N LEU A 425 -44.58 -26.88 -22.67
CA LEU A 425 -45.38 -25.81 -23.34
C LEU A 425 -44.59 -24.55 -23.72
N LEU A 426 -44.12 -24.54 -24.97
CA LEU A 426 -44.18 -23.41 -25.90
C LEU A 426 -45.00 -23.91 -27.12
N PRO A 427 -45.58 -23.07 -28.02
CA PRO A 427 -45.19 -21.70 -28.33
C PRO A 427 -46.36 -20.72 -28.60
N ARG A 428 -46.06 -19.42 -28.75
CA ARG A 428 -46.74 -18.59 -29.77
C ARG A 428 -45.90 -17.38 -30.17
N ARG A 429 -45.40 -17.44 -31.40
CA ARG A 429 -45.02 -16.28 -32.23
C ARG A 429 -46.29 -15.45 -32.52
N ARG A 430 -46.16 -14.13 -32.54
CA ARG A 430 -46.90 -13.26 -33.47
C ARG A 430 -46.00 -12.13 -33.94
N GLN A 431 -45.79 -12.09 -35.25
CA GLN A 431 -45.27 -10.97 -36.03
C GLN A 431 -46.42 -10.01 -36.41
N GLN A 432 -46.02 -8.85 -36.94
CA GLN A 432 -46.75 -7.77 -37.63
C GLN A 432 -47.31 -6.69 -36.68
N ARG A 433 -47.05 -5.39 -36.86
CA ARG A 433 -46.65 -4.60 -38.04
C ARG A 433 -45.45 -3.70 -37.78
#